data_AF-X0UNY0-F1
#
_entry.id   AF-X0UNY0-F1
#
_cell.length_a   1.000
_cell.length_b   1.000
_cell.length_c   1.000
_cell.angle_alpha   90.00
_cell.angle_beta   90.00
_cell.angle_gamma   90.00
#
_symmetry.space_group_name_H-M   'P 1'
#
loop_
_entity.id
_entity.type
_entity.pdbx_description
1 polymer ?
#
loop_
_entity_poly.entity_id
_entity_poly.type
_entity_poly.pdbx_seq_one_letter_code
_entity_poly.pdbx_strand_id
1 'polypeptide(L)' 'MSAIENAFFSPLGKEYCTFFYALTVVAFLFLLVGVVTAVFAVVKGKLNIFAAAMALVGPFVLYFNNRLLYSIC' A
#
# COMPACT_ATOMS: atom_id res chain seq x y z
N MET A 1 17.63 -15.61 18.96
CA MET A 1 16.54 -15.18 18.07
C MET A 1 16.20 -13.75 18.45
N SER A 2 16.46 -12.69 17.69
CA SER A 2 17.21 -12.45 16.45
C SER A 2 17.52 -10.96 16.49
N ALA A 3 18.79 -10.53 16.55
CA ALA A 3 19.15 -9.10 16.61
C ALA A 3 18.59 -8.27 15.42
N ILE A 4 18.21 -8.96 14.35
CA ILE A 4 17.54 -8.42 13.16
C ILE A 4 16.14 -7.89 13.50
N GLU A 5 15.39 -8.56 14.39
CA GLU A 5 14.05 -8.12 14.78
C GLU A 5 14.09 -6.78 15.53
N ASN A 6 15.02 -6.62 16.46
CA ASN A 6 15.14 -5.37 17.23
C ASN A 6 15.83 -4.23 16.45
N ALA A 7 16.52 -4.52 15.34
CA ALA A 7 17.15 -3.50 14.50
C ALA A 7 16.23 -3.01 13.36
N PHE A 8 15.37 -3.89 12.82
CA PHE A 8 14.40 -3.55 11.76
C PHE A 8 12.98 -3.30 12.27
N PHE A 9 12.58 -3.94 13.37
CA PHE A 9 11.29 -3.75 14.06
C PHE A 9 11.47 -3.12 15.45
N SER A 10 12.60 -2.44 15.70
CA SER A 10 12.65 -1.48 16.81
C SER A 10 11.51 -0.47 16.62
N PRO A 11 10.83 -0.03 17.70
CA PRO A 11 9.79 0.99 17.60
C PRO A 11 10.41 2.19 16.89
N LEU A 12 10.00 2.39 15.63
CA LEU A 12 10.45 3.50 14.82
C LEU A 12 10.21 4.77 15.64
N GLY A 13 11.28 5.51 15.92
CA GLY A 13 11.16 6.76 16.67
C GLY A 13 10.11 7.66 16.02
N LYS A 14 9.34 8.40 16.84
CA LYS A 14 8.25 9.30 16.42
C LYS A 14 8.57 10.20 15.21
N GLU A 15 9.84 10.48 14.97
CA GLU A 15 10.33 11.25 13.82
C GLU A 15 10.01 10.62 12.46
N TYR A 16 9.88 9.29 12.39
CA TYR A 16 9.52 8.58 11.15
C TYR A 16 8.00 8.54 10.92
N CYS A 17 7.19 8.84 11.94
CA CYS A 17 5.72 8.79 11.87
C CYS A 17 5.17 9.70 10.77
N THR A 18 5.75 10.89 10.59
CA THR A 18 5.42 11.83 9.50
C THR A 18 5.82 11.32 8.11
N PHE A 19 6.91 10.54 8.02
CA PHE A 19 7.34 9.94 6.74
C PHE A 19 6.40 8.80 6.33
N PHE A 20 6.05 7.92 7.28
CA PHE A 20 5.06 6.86 7.03
C PHE A 20 3.67 7.41 6.73
N TYR A 21 3.29 8.53 7.36
CA TYR A 21 2.08 9.25 6.99
C TYR A 21 2.12 9.73 5.53
N ALA A 22 3.19 10.39 5.10
CA ALA A 22 3.35 10.78 3.70
C ALA A 22 3.28 9.57 2.76
N LEU A 23 3.91 8.44 3.12
CA LEU A 23 3.88 7.20 2.35
C LEU A 23 2.48 6.59 2.27
N THR A 24 1.70 6.60 3.36
CA THR A 24 0.29 6.15 3.34
C THR A 24 -0.55 6.97 2.37
N VAL A 25 -0.39 8.29 2.38
CA VAL A 25 -1.11 9.21 1.48
C VAL A 25 -0.74 8.93 0.03
N VAL A 26 0.55 8.73 -0.26
CA VAL A 26 1.04 8.37 -1.61
C VAL A 26 0.47 7.00 -2.04
N ALA A 27 0.54 5.98 -1.18
CA ALA A 27 0.01 4.65 -1.48
C ALA A 27 -1.51 4.69 -1.72
N PHE A 28 -2.23 5.53 -0.99
CA PHE A 28 -3.67 5.74 -1.21
C PHE A 28 -3.96 6.38 -2.57
N LEU A 29 -3.16 7.37 -2.99
CA LEU A 29 -3.28 7.94 -4.34
C LEU A 29 -2.99 6.91 -5.43
N PHE A 30 -1.97 6.06 -5.26
CA PHE A 30 -1.69 4.96 -6.19
C PHE A 30 -2.83 3.94 -6.25
N LEU A 31 -3.46 3.63 -5.12
CA LEU A 31 -4.64 2.77 -5.06
C LEU A 31 -5.79 3.39 -5.87
N LEU A 32 -6.08 4.69 -5.67
CA LEU A 32 -7.11 5.39 -6.44
C LEU A 32 -6.85 5.36 -7.95
N VAL A 33 -5.63 5.66 -8.37
CA VAL A 33 -5.25 5.59 -9.80
C VAL A 33 -5.34 4.16 -10.32
N GLY A 34 -4.93 3.17 -9.52
CA GLY A 34 -5.08 1.75 -9.82
C GLY A 34 -6.54 1.35 -10.04
N VAL A 35 -7.45 1.83 -9.19
CA VAL A 35 -8.90 1.56 -9.32
C VAL A 35 -9.45 2.19 -10.58
N VAL A 36 -9.15 3.47 -10.84
CA VAL A 36 -9.64 4.17 -12.04
C VAL A 36 -9.15 3.46 -13.30
N THR A 37 -7.86 3.11 -13.38
CA THR A 37 -7.27 2.43 -14.54
C THR A 37 -7.81 1.01 -14.71
N ALA A 38 -8.00 0.25 -13.62
CA ALA A 38 -8.61 -1.07 -13.65
C ALA A 38 -10.06 -1.02 -14.16
N VAL A 39 -10.87 -0.09 -13.66
CA VAL A 39 -12.25 0.13 -14.12
C VAL A 39 -12.27 0.53 -15.60
N PHE A 40 -11.41 1.46 -16.03
CA PHE A 40 -11.34 1.88 -17.43
C PHE A 40 -10.93 0.73 -18.37
N ALA A 41 -10.03 -0.15 -17.91
CA ALA A 41 -9.58 -1.30 -18.69
C ALA A 41 -10.65 -2.38 -18.82
N VAL A 42 -11.45 -2.61 -17.76
CA VAL A 42 -12.61 -3.52 -17.80
C VAL A 42 -13.70 -2.96 -18.71
N VAL A 43 -14.04 -1.68 -18.59
CA VAL A 43 -15.07 -1.03 -19.44
C VAL A 43 -14.68 -1.03 -20.91
N LYS A 44 -13.39 -0.88 -21.23
CA LYS A 44 -12.88 -1.01 -22.61
C LYS A 44 -12.78 -2.46 -23.10
N GLY A 45 -13.17 -3.45 -22.30
CA GLY A 45 -13.08 -4.87 -22.64
C GLY A 45 -11.65 -5.39 -22.81
N LYS A 46 -10.64 -4.65 -22.35
CA LYS A 46 -9.22 -5.01 -22.50
C LYS A 46 -8.74 -5.97 -21.41
N LEU A 47 -9.46 -6.04 -20.30
CA LEU A 47 -9.09 -6.83 -19.13
C LEU A 47 -10.32 -7.52 -18.55
N ASN A 48 -10.19 -8.81 -18.26
CA ASN A 48 -11.18 -9.56 -17.50
C ASN A 48 -11.26 -9.01 -16.07
N ILE A 49 -12.46 -9.04 -15.49
CA ILE A 49 -12.72 -8.57 -14.11
C ILE A 49 -11.77 -9.23 -13.11
N PHE A 50 -11.46 -10.52 -13.31
CA PHE A 50 -10.52 -11.26 -12.46
C PHE A 50 -9.07 -10.73 -12.54
N ALA A 51 -8.63 -10.35 -13.74
CA ALA A 51 -7.30 -9.78 -13.95
C ALA A 51 -7.21 -8.34 -13.41
N ALA A 52 -8.29 -7.57 -13.51
CA ALA A 52 -8.41 -6.25 -12.90
C ALA A 52 -8.41 -6.32 -11.35
N ALA A 53 -9.07 -7.32 -10.77
CA ALA A 53 -9.06 -7.57 -9.33
C ALA A 53 -7.66 -7.96 -8.85
N MET A 54 -6.97 -8.87 -9.55
CA MET A 54 -5.57 -9.23 -9.27
C MET A 54 -4.63 -8.01 -9.31
N ALA A 55 -4.79 -7.13 -10.31
CA ALA A 55 -3.99 -5.90 -10.43
C ALA A 55 -4.19 -4.93 -9.26
N LEU A 56 -5.36 -4.99 -8.59
CA LEU A 56 -5.67 -4.16 -7.42
C LEU A 56 -5.13 -4.71 -6.11
N VAL A 57 -4.83 -6.02 -6.02
CA VAL A 57 -4.28 -6.63 -4.80
C VAL A 57 -2.95 -6.01 -4.41
N GLY A 58 -2.06 -5.77 -5.37
CA GLY A 58 -0.75 -5.12 -5.14
C GLY A 58 -0.86 -3.76 -4.43
N PRO A 59 -1.51 -2.75 -5.05
CA PRO A 59 -1.66 -1.43 -4.44
C PRO A 59 -2.51 -1.47 -3.15
N PHE A 60 -3.47 -2.40 -3.04
CA PHE A 60 -4.24 -2.59 -1.81
C PHE A 60 -3.38 -3.08 -0.65
N VAL A 61 -2.54 -4.10 -0.87
CA VAL A 61 -1.58 -4.61 0.13
C VAL A 61 -0.56 -3.54 0.49
N LEU A 62 -0.13 -2.72 -0.47
CA LEU A 62 0.82 -1.64 -0.26
C LEU A 62 0.23 -0.51 0.61
N TYR A 63 -1.03 -0.14 0.38
CA TYR A 63 -1.77 0.76 1.27
C TYR A 63 -1.97 0.15 2.67
N PHE A 64 -2.35 -1.12 2.73
CA PHE A 64 -2.59 -1.82 4.01
C PHE A 64 -1.32 -1.92 4.85
N ASN A 65 -0.18 -2.25 4.24
CA ASN A 65 1.12 -2.25 4.91
C ASN A 65 1.44 -0.85 5.46
N ASN A 66 1.36 0.19 4.61
CA ASN A 66 1.67 1.56 5.04
C ASN A 66 0.78 2.01 6.22
N ARG A 67 -0.51 1.65 6.23
CA ARG A 67 -1.42 1.96 7.35
C ARG A 67 -1.07 1.18 8.62
N LEU A 68 -0.64 -0.07 8.49
CA LEU A 68 -0.13 -0.86 9.61
C LEU A 68 1.12 -0.21 10.21
N LEU A 69 2.09 0.18 9.37
CA LEU A 69 3.32 0.83 9.82
C LEU A 69 3.04 2.18 10.51
N TYR A 70 2.06 2.96 10.02
CA TYR A 70 1.63 4.18 10.69
C TYR A 70 1.00 3.90 12.06
N SER A 71 0.26 2.80 12.22
CA SER A 71 -0.41 2.47 13.49
C SER A 71 0.52 1.91 14.58
N ILE A 72 1.73 1.48 14.23
CA ILE A 72 2.75 0.93 15.13
C ILE A 72 3.72 2.01 15.63
N CYS A 73 3.67 3.20 15.04
CA CYS A 73 4.50 4.38 15.35
C CYS A 73 3.75 5.31 16.32
#